data_AF-A0A482VY82-F1
#
_entry.id   AF-A0A482VY82-F1
#
_cell.length_a   1.000
_cell.length_b   1.000
_cell.length_c   1.000
_cell.angle_alpha   90.00
_cell.angle_beta   90.00
_cell.angle_gamma   90.00
#
_symmetry.space_group_name_H-M   'P 1'
#
loop_
_entity.id
_entity.type
_entity.pdbx_description
1 polymer ?
#
loop_
_entity_poly.entity_id
_entity_poly.type
_entity_poly.pdbx_seq_one_letter_code
_entity_poly.pdbx_strand_id
1 'polypeptide(L)'
;MKYMDMVVSETLRLWPAAVAANRVCTRPYTIEPKTPDEKPLYLKKDTVIFLPIYAIHRDAQYFPDPERFDPERFSEENSGNIRPYTY
;
A
#
# COMPACT_ATOMS: atom_id res chain seq x y z
N MET A 1 -8.38 20.08 -11.42
CA MET A 1 -8.00 21.24 -10.59
C MET A 1 -6.95 20.70 -9.64
N LYS A 2 -5.66 21.01 -9.81
CA LYS A 2 -4.55 20.23 -9.19
C LYS A 2 -4.74 19.98 -7.68
N TYR A 3 -5.08 21.00 -6.91
CA TYR A 3 -5.29 20.86 -5.46
C TYR A 3 -6.49 19.97 -5.09
N MET A 4 -7.56 19.97 -5.89
CA MET A 4 -8.70 19.08 -5.68
C MET A 4 -8.29 17.61 -5.87
N ASP A 5 -7.47 17.33 -6.88
CA ASP A 5 -6.98 15.97 -7.15
C ASP A 5 -6.10 15.47 -5.99
N MET A 6 -5.31 16.36 -5.38
CA MET A 6 -4.53 16.09 -4.17
C MET A 6 -5.43 15.78 -2.97
N VAL A 7 -6.47 16.59 -2.74
CA VAL A 7 -7.46 16.38 -1.66
C VAL A 7 -8.17 15.04 -1.81
N VAL A 8 -8.60 14.69 -3.03
CA VAL A 8 -9.23 13.40 -3.32
C VAL A 8 -8.26 12.25 -3.04
N SER A 9 -7.00 12.38 -3.45
CA SER A 9 -5.99 11.33 -3.25
C SER A 9 -5.70 11.09 -1.76
N GLU A 10 -5.51 12.17 -0.98
CA GLU A 10 -5.29 12.05 0.46
C GLU A 10 -6.53 11.53 1.19
N THR A 11 -7.72 11.87 0.69
CA THR A 11 -8.97 11.30 1.19
C THR A 11 -9.01 9.79 0.97
N LEU A 12 -8.64 9.30 -0.22
CA LEU A 12 -8.58 7.87 -0.51
C LEU A 12 -7.44 7.15 0.22
N ARG A 13 -6.36 7.85 0.57
CA ARG A 13 -5.31 7.29 1.42
C ARG A 13 -5.86 6.98 2.81
N LEU A 14 -6.48 7.97 3.48
CA LEU A 14 -7.06 7.76 4.81
C LEU A 14 -8.33 6.90 4.77
N TRP A 15 -9.18 7.08 3.78
CA TRP A 15 -10.50 6.46 3.69
C TRP A 15 -10.63 5.71 2.35
N PRO A 16 -9.87 4.62 2.16
CA PRO A 16 -9.91 3.88 0.91
C PRO A 16 -11.27 3.22 0.73
N ALA A 17 -11.77 3.19 -0.50
CA ALA A 17 -13.03 2.52 -0.83
C ALA A 17 -13.01 1.02 -0.50
N ALA A 18 -11.83 0.39 -0.58
CA ALA A 18 -11.59 -0.96 -0.11
C ALA A 18 -10.48 -0.96 0.95
N VAL A 19 -10.80 -1.35 2.18
CA VAL A 19 -9.85 -1.38 3.29
C VAL A 19 -8.81 -2.52 3.17
N ALA A 20 -9.13 -3.53 2.36
CA ALA A 20 -8.24 -4.65 2.08
C ALA A 20 -8.57 -5.29 0.72
N ALA A 21 -7.62 -6.03 0.17
CA ALA A 21 -7.80 -6.87 -1.00
C ALA A 21 -7.33 -8.29 -0.71
N ASN A 22 -8.01 -9.28 -1.31
CA ASN A 22 -7.68 -10.69 -1.13
C ASN A 22 -7.28 -11.34 -2.45
N ARG A 23 -6.39 -12.33 -2.37
CA ARG A 23 -6.08 -13.27 -3.47
C ARG A 23 -6.09 -14.69 -2.94
N VAL A 24 -6.41 -15.65 -3.81
CA VAL A 24 -6.29 -17.07 -3.51
C VAL A 24 -5.24 -17.66 -4.44
N CYS A 25 -4.30 -18.39 -3.87
CA CYS A 25 -3.25 -19.05 -4.62
C CYS A 25 -3.83 -20.23 -5.43
N THR A 26 -3.90 -20.12 -6.76
CA THR A 26 -4.53 -21.14 -7.60
C THR A 26 -3.61 -22.31 -7.94
N ARG A 27 -2.30 -22.13 -7.77
CA ARG A 27 -1.25 -23.13 -7.99
C ARG A 27 -0.10 -22.87 -7.01
N PRO A 28 0.57 -23.91 -6.47
CA PRO A 28 1.70 -23.70 -5.57
C PRO A 28 2.72 -22.72 -6.17
N TYR A 29 3.17 -21.78 -5.36
CA TYR A 29 4.08 -20.72 -5.79
C TYR A 29 5.00 -20.30 -4.65
N THR A 30 6.27 -20.07 -4.94
CA THR A 30 7.23 -19.53 -3.98
C THR A 30 7.47 -18.07 -4.32
N ILE A 31 7.26 -17.18 -3.36
CA ILE A 31 7.78 -15.82 -3.45
C ILE A 31 9.22 -15.87 -2.97
N GLU A 32 10.16 -15.69 -3.90
CA GLU A 32 11.59 -15.70 -3.61
C GLU A 32 12.00 -14.43 -2.85
N PRO A 33 12.96 -14.53 -1.91
CA PRO A 33 13.46 -13.38 -1.18
C PRO A 33 14.18 -12.42 -2.13
N LYS A 34 13.98 -11.11 -1.93
CA LYS A 34 14.66 -10.04 -2.66
C LYS A 34 15.83 -9.44 -1.89
N THR A 35 15.82 -9.56 -0.56
CA THR A 35 16.91 -9.10 0.32
C THR A 35 17.52 -10.27 1.10
N PRO A 36 18.77 -10.14 1.60
CA PRO A 36 19.40 -11.20 2.39
C PRO A 36 18.64 -11.57 3.68
N ASP A 37 17.84 -10.64 4.20
CA ASP A 37 17.09 -10.80 5.45
C ASP A 37 15.72 -11.46 5.26
N GLU A 38 15.27 -11.57 4.01
CA GLU A 38 14.00 -12.21 3.65
C GLU A 38 14.16 -13.73 3.54
N LYS A 39 13.10 -14.44 3.91
CA LYS A 39 12.98 -15.90 3.70
C LYS A 39 12.00 -16.17 2.56
N PRO A 40 12.18 -17.24 1.77
CA PRO A 40 11.22 -17.64 0.76
C PRO A 40 9.84 -17.90 1.40
N LEU A 41 8.79 -17.37 0.79
CA LEU A 41 7.42 -17.60 1.22
C LEU A 41 6.76 -18.65 0.32
N TYR A 42 6.54 -19.84 0.87
CA TYR A 42 5.93 -20.96 0.16
C TYR A 42 4.40 -20.89 0.26
N LEU A 43 3.74 -20.60 -0.85
CA LEU A 43 2.30 -20.58 -0.96
C LEU A 43 1.79 -21.92 -1.48
N LYS A 44 0.89 -22.54 -0.72
CA LYS A 44 0.19 -23.75 -1.16
C LYS A 44 -1.01 -23.33 -2.02
N LYS A 45 -1.50 -24.26 -2.83
CA LYS A 45 -2.81 -24.08 -3.46
C LYS A 45 -3.85 -23.79 -2.38
N ASP A 46 -4.76 -22.88 -2.68
CA ASP A 46 -5.86 -22.40 -1.84
C ASP A 46 -5.42 -21.54 -0.63
N THR A 47 -4.13 -21.19 -0.50
CA THR A 47 -3.70 -20.17 0.46
C THR A 47 -4.33 -18.82 0.13
N VAL A 48 -5.01 -18.22 1.12
CA VAL A 48 -5.56 -16.86 1.04
C VAL A 48 -4.48 -15.85 1.42
N ILE A 49 -4.27 -14.85 0.56
CA ILE A 49 -3.37 -13.73 0.78
C ILE A 49 -4.23 -12.50 1.06
N PHE A 50 -4.04 -11.91 2.23
CA PHE A 50 -4.73 -10.68 2.67
C PHE A 50 -3.78 -9.49 2.52
N LEU A 51 -4.22 -8.45 1.81
CA LEU A 51 -3.47 -7.21 1.57
C LEU A 51 -4.14 -6.08 2.37
N PRO A 52 -3.57 -5.64 3.51
CA PRO A 52 -4.21 -4.69 4.41
C PRO A 52 -4.00 -3.23 3.95
N ILE A 53 -4.71 -2.80 2.90
CA ILE A 53 -4.60 -1.46 2.30
C ILE A 53 -4.69 -0.35 3.36
N TYR A 54 -5.73 -0.39 4.21
CA TYR A 54 -5.96 0.62 5.25
C TYR A 54 -4.79 0.77 6.22
N ALA A 55 -4.15 -0.35 6.58
CA ALA A 55 -3.00 -0.36 7.49
C ALA A 55 -1.73 0.15 6.80
N ILE A 56 -1.47 -0.29 5.56
CA ILE A 56 -0.32 0.18 4.76
C ILE A 56 -0.39 1.70 4.57
N HIS A 57 -1.57 2.22 4.26
CA HIS A 57 -1.79 3.66 4.10
C HIS A 57 -1.53 4.47 5.38
N ARG A 58 -1.55 3.82 6.56
CA ARG A 58 -1.32 4.45 7.87
C ARG A 58 0.02 4.06 8.51
N ASP A 59 0.86 3.33 7.79
CA ASP A 59 2.17 2.95 8.30
C ASP A 59 3.12 4.16 8.21
N ALA A 60 3.64 4.57 9.36
CA ALA A 60 4.59 5.70 9.46
C ALA A 60 5.90 5.45 8.69
N GLN A 61 6.21 4.19 8.37
CA GLN A 61 7.33 3.84 7.49
C GLN A 61 7.12 4.35 6.05
N TYR A 62 5.87 4.46 5.59
CA TYR A 62 5.53 4.89 4.23
C TYR A 62 4.93 6.30 4.19
N PHE A 63 4.21 6.71 5.24
CA PHE A 63 3.57 8.01 5.33
C PHE A 63 3.90 8.66 6.69
N PRO A 64 4.85 9.62 6.75
CA PRO A 64 5.17 10.36 7.98
C PRO A 64 3.94 11.08 8.52
N ASP A 65 3.71 11.09 9.83
CA ASP A 65 2.46 11.60 10.45
C ASP A 65 1.19 11.02 9.78
N PRO A 66 1.03 9.69 9.75
CA PRO A 66 0.08 9.02 8.86
C PRO A 66 -1.40 9.37 9.10
N GLU A 67 -1.74 9.83 10.29
CA GLU A 67 -3.10 10.23 10.67
C GLU A 67 -3.44 11.68 10.28
N ARG A 68 -2.42 12.50 10.00
CA ARG A 68 -2.63 13.87 9.54
C ARG A 68 -3.10 13.86 8.09
N PHE A 69 -4.23 14.51 7.84
CA PHE A 69 -4.70 14.80 6.49
C PHE A 69 -3.80 15.88 5.86
N ASP A 70 -3.01 15.47 4.86
CA ASP A 70 -2.07 16.34 4.17
C ASP A 70 -2.12 16.14 2.64
N PRO A 71 -2.92 16.96 1.92
CA PRO A 71 -2.97 16.92 0.45
C PRO A 71 -1.62 17.09 -0.23
N GLU A 72 -0.67 17.81 0.39
CA GLU A 72 0.63 18.10 -0.20
C GLU A 72 1.48 16.84 -0.43
N ARG A 73 1.15 15.70 0.19
CA ARG A 73 1.77 14.40 -0.15
C ARG A 73 1.65 14.06 -1.63
N PHE A 74 0.56 14.48 -2.26
CA PHE A 74 0.25 14.20 -3.66
C PHE A 74 0.56 15.38 -4.59
N SER A 75 1.33 16.37 -4.13
CA SER A 75 1.83 17.45 -5.00
C SER A 75 2.81 16.91 -6.05
N GLU A 76 3.06 17.69 -7.10
CA GLU A 76 4.06 17.32 -8.12
C GLU A 76 5.46 17.15 -7.52
N GLU A 77 5.77 17.90 -6.46
CA GLU A 77 7.06 17.88 -5.76
C GLU A 77 7.20 16.66 -4.84
N ASN A 78 6.10 16.21 -4.21
CA ASN A 78 6.13 15.17 -3.18
C ASN A 78 5.69 13.78 -3.67
N SER A 79 4.88 13.70 -4.73
CA SER A 79 4.33 12.44 -5.22
C SER A 79 5.39 11.40 -5.59
N GLY A 80 6.59 11.84 -6.02
CA GLY A 80 7.74 10.97 -6.27
C GLY A 80 8.31 10.30 -5.01
N ASN A 81 7.98 10.79 -3.81
CA ASN A 81 8.40 10.20 -2.54
C ASN A 81 7.47 9.06 -2.09
N ILE A 82 6.30 8.90 -2.71
CA ILE A 82 5.38 7.81 -2.38
C ILE A 82 5.97 6.50 -2.90
N ARG A 83 6.23 5.57 -1.97
CA ARG A 83 6.79 4.27 -2.33
C ARG A 83 5.80 3.49 -3.21
N PRO A 84 6.24 2.90 -4.33
CA PRO A 84 5.35 2.08 -5.13
C PRO A 84 4.69 0.96 -4.30
N TYR A 85 3.41 0.71 -4.59
CA TYR A 85 2.56 -0.31 -3.94
C TYR A 85 2.19 -0.04 -2.48
N THR A 86 2.39 1.19 -1.98
CA THR A 86 1.91 1.61 -0.66
C THR A 86 0.71 2.58 -0.71
N TYR A 87 0.26 2.96 -1.91
CA TYR A 87 -0.95 3.73 -2.21
C TYR A 87 -1.74 3.03 -3.33
#